data_AF-A0A1L9V6C5-F1
#
_entry.id   AF-A0A1L9V6C5-F1
#
_cell.length_a   1.000
_cell.length_b   1.000
_cell.length_c   1.000
_cell.angle_alpha   90.00
_cell.angle_beta   90.00
_cell.angle_gamma   90.00
#
_symmetry.space_group_name_H-M   'P 1'
#
loop_
_entity.id
_entity.type
_entity.pdbx_description
1 polymer ?
#
loop_
_entity_poly.entity_id
_entity_poly.type
_entity_poly.pdbx_seq_one_letter_code
_entity_poly.pdbx_strand_id
1 'polypeptide(L)'
;MAHSQKKSSNLLDSPTSKLTPLEKSELHLADKYSSPDVYINGESDTLWHPWVNNLEIKPLRFETRTGTFVIVLRAKEDTWLGKHRHRGGVTAVTLKGEWNYKEYDWIARPGDYVVENPGTIHTLHMGKGAEVVFTITGSLEYFHDDDSLKNTMDLFSYAHLYYEYCRERNINPNDGLWY
;
A
#
# COMPACT_ATOMS: atom_id res chain seq x y z
N MET A 1 -4.33 -19.83 -3.26
CA MET A 1 -3.39 -20.97 -3.12
C MET A 1 -2.07 -20.40 -2.65
N ALA A 2 -1.46 -20.90 -1.57
CA ALA A 2 -0.16 -20.39 -1.13
C ALA A 2 0.88 -20.63 -2.22
N HIS A 3 1.41 -19.56 -2.82
CA HIS A 3 2.52 -19.67 -3.75
C HIS A 3 3.71 -20.27 -2.99
N SER A 4 4.24 -21.40 -3.46
CA SER A 4 5.44 -22.01 -2.89
C SER A 4 6.59 -21.02 -2.99
N GLN A 5 6.96 -20.42 -1.86
CA GLN A 5 8.11 -19.52 -1.77
C GLN A 5 9.39 -20.36 -1.89
N LYS A 6 9.96 -20.41 -3.09
CA LYS A 6 11.31 -20.91 -3.27
C LYS A 6 12.26 -19.87 -2.69
N LYS A 7 13.04 -20.26 -1.68
CA LYS A 7 14.13 -19.45 -1.15
C LYS A 7 15.22 -19.29 -2.20
N SER A 8 15.93 -18.16 -2.18
CA SER A 8 16.99 -17.88 -3.15
C SER A 8 18.16 -18.86 -3.03
N SER A 9 18.40 -19.42 -1.84
CA SER A 9 19.38 -20.48 -1.57
C SER A 9 19.11 -21.77 -2.31
N ASN A 10 17.87 -22.03 -2.72
CA ASN A 10 17.55 -23.21 -3.54
C ASN A 10 18.25 -23.15 -4.92
N LEU A 11 18.79 -21.99 -5.32
CA LEU A 11 19.59 -21.81 -6.53
C LEU A 11 21.10 -22.08 -6.31
N LEU A 12 21.56 -22.24 -5.06
CA LEU A 12 22.98 -22.37 -4.71
C LEU A 12 23.60 -23.71 -5.13
N ASP A 13 22.78 -24.74 -5.21
CA ASP A 13 23.16 -26.10 -5.64
C ASP A 13 23.09 -26.28 -7.16
N SER A 14 22.74 -25.23 -7.91
CA SER A 14 22.79 -25.29 -9.36
C SER A 14 24.22 -25.48 -9.85
N PRO A 15 24.52 -26.54 -10.64
CA PRO A 15 25.86 -26.79 -11.17
C PRO A 15 26.32 -25.71 -12.16
N THR A 16 25.41 -24.85 -12.61
CA THR A 16 25.72 -23.70 -13.48
C THR A 16 25.94 -22.40 -12.71
N SER A 17 25.74 -22.39 -11.38
CA SER A 17 25.91 -21.19 -10.56
C SER A 17 27.36 -20.70 -10.56
N LYS A 18 27.56 -19.40 -10.81
CA LYS A 18 28.87 -18.73 -10.78
C LYS A 18 29.11 -17.94 -9.49
N LEU A 19 28.21 -18.04 -8.51
CA LEU A 19 28.36 -17.37 -7.22
C LEU A 19 29.61 -17.87 -6.47
N THR A 20 30.40 -16.93 -5.99
CA THR A 20 31.56 -17.16 -5.12
C THR A 20 31.12 -17.73 -3.76
N PRO A 21 32.02 -18.41 -3.02
CA PRO A 21 31.70 -18.90 -1.68
C PRO A 21 31.16 -17.83 -0.72
N LEU A 22 31.66 -16.58 -0.83
CA LEU A 22 31.17 -15.46 -0.02
C LEU A 22 29.71 -15.12 -0.34
N GLU A 23 29.38 -14.93 -1.62
CA GLU A 23 28.00 -14.62 -2.05
C GLU A 23 27.02 -15.73 -1.66
N LYS A 24 27.44 -17.00 -1.72
CA LYS A 24 26.62 -18.12 -1.23
C LYS A 24 26.37 -18.02 0.28
N SER A 25 27.39 -17.65 1.06
CA SER A 25 27.27 -17.46 2.50
C SER A 25 26.37 -16.28 2.86
N GLU A 26 26.50 -15.15 2.16
CA GLU A 26 25.64 -13.98 2.34
C GLU A 26 24.18 -14.30 1.99
N LEU A 27 23.94 -15.08 0.92
CA LEU A 27 22.59 -15.50 0.54
C LEU A 27 21.94 -16.39 1.60
N HIS A 28 22.69 -17.27 2.26
CA HIS A 28 22.17 -18.04 3.40
C HIS A 28 21.75 -17.15 4.58
N LEU A 29 22.47 -16.05 4.82
CA LEU A 29 22.08 -15.08 5.84
C LEU A 29 20.79 -14.35 5.43
N ALA A 30 20.69 -13.89 4.18
CA ALA A 30 19.49 -13.27 3.65
C ALA A 30 18.27 -14.19 3.77
N ASP A 31 18.39 -15.46 3.37
CA ASP A 31 17.29 -16.42 3.45
C ASP A 31 16.89 -16.85 4.87
N LYS A 32 17.80 -16.67 5.84
CA LYS A 32 17.55 -16.97 7.24
C LYS A 32 16.89 -15.80 7.97
N TYR A 33 17.30 -14.57 7.66
CA TYR A 33 16.95 -13.38 8.45
C TYR A 33 16.08 -12.36 7.71
N SER A 34 16.04 -12.39 6.37
CA SER A 34 15.14 -11.56 5.57
C SER A 34 13.78 -12.24 5.42
N SER A 35 12.80 -11.44 5.05
CA SER A 35 11.52 -11.99 4.59
C SER A 35 11.59 -12.45 3.14
N PRO A 36 10.75 -13.42 2.78
CA PRO A 36 10.64 -13.90 1.42
C PRO A 36 10.04 -12.83 0.50
N ASP A 37 10.32 -12.97 -0.79
CA ASP A 37 9.58 -12.24 -1.81
C ASP A 37 8.09 -12.64 -1.77
N VAL A 38 7.23 -11.66 -2.00
CA VAL A 38 5.78 -11.83 -1.96
C VAL A 38 5.19 -11.43 -3.29
N TYR A 39 4.34 -12.32 -3.82
CA TYR A 39 3.48 -12.03 -4.95
C TYR A 39 2.03 -11.96 -4.44
N ILE A 40 1.32 -10.90 -4.84
CA ILE A 40 -0.09 -10.70 -4.55
C ILE A 40 -0.84 -10.63 -5.87
N ASN A 41 -1.70 -11.62 -6.13
CA ASN A 41 -2.66 -11.52 -7.20
C ASN A 41 -3.77 -10.52 -6.82
N GLY A 42 -3.84 -9.38 -7.51
CA GLY A 42 -4.79 -8.30 -7.23
C GLY A 42 -6.28 -8.64 -7.44
N GLU A 43 -6.59 -9.83 -7.98
CA GLU A 43 -7.95 -10.36 -8.17
C GLU A 43 -8.32 -11.42 -7.12
N SER A 44 -7.39 -12.30 -6.75
CA SER A 44 -7.68 -13.45 -5.89
C SER A 44 -7.12 -13.37 -4.47
N ASP A 45 -6.06 -12.61 -4.26
CA ASP A 45 -5.30 -12.60 -3.00
C ASP A 45 -5.61 -11.36 -2.15
N THR A 46 -6.44 -10.46 -2.65
CA THR A 46 -6.91 -9.26 -1.96
C THR A 46 -8.25 -8.84 -2.55
N LEU A 47 -8.96 -7.92 -1.90
CA LEU A 47 -10.28 -7.47 -2.31
C LEU A 47 -10.48 -5.98 -2.06
N TRP A 48 -11.44 -5.41 -2.77
CA TRP A 48 -11.94 -4.08 -2.50
C TRP A 48 -12.85 -4.11 -1.27
N HIS A 49 -12.64 -3.18 -0.35
CA HIS A 49 -13.57 -2.90 0.73
C HIS A 49 -13.87 -1.39 0.85
N PRO A 50 -15.09 -0.99 1.26
CA PRO A 50 -15.40 0.40 1.55
C PRO A 50 -14.53 0.97 2.66
N TRP A 51 -14.28 2.28 2.59
CA TRP A 51 -13.63 3.02 3.67
C TRP A 51 -14.41 4.26 4.08
N VAL A 52 -14.31 5.36 3.32
CA VAL A 52 -14.93 6.64 3.65
C VAL A 52 -15.44 7.33 2.40
N ASN A 53 -16.54 8.06 2.51
CA ASN A 53 -17.20 8.70 1.36
C ASN A 53 -17.44 7.66 0.23
N ASN A 54 -17.08 8.00 -1.01
CA ASN A 54 -17.15 7.09 -2.16
C ASN A 54 -15.82 6.33 -2.40
N LEU A 55 -14.93 6.28 -1.40
CA LEU A 55 -13.62 5.63 -1.52
C LEU A 55 -13.64 4.18 -1.03
N GLU A 56 -13.00 3.32 -1.82
CA GLU A 56 -12.71 1.93 -1.50
C GLU A 56 -11.21 1.68 -1.52
N ILE A 57 -10.76 0.78 -0.65
CA ILE A 57 -9.37 0.40 -0.50
C ILE A 57 -9.21 -1.06 -0.92
N LYS A 58 -8.08 -1.36 -1.56
CA LYS A 58 -7.58 -2.72 -1.74
C LYS A 58 -6.14 -2.79 -1.23
N PRO A 59 -5.88 -3.48 -0.10
CA PRO A 59 -4.52 -3.59 0.43
C PRO A 59 -3.66 -4.52 -0.44
N LEU A 60 -2.40 -4.15 -0.62
CA LEU A 60 -1.39 -4.93 -1.35
C LEU A 60 -0.21 -5.31 -0.46
N ARG A 61 0.09 -4.53 0.58
CA ARG A 61 1.21 -4.80 1.51
C ARG A 61 1.03 -4.05 2.82
N PHE A 62 1.44 -4.67 3.92
CA PHE A 62 1.64 -4.08 5.24
C PHE A 62 3.01 -4.48 5.75
N GLU A 63 3.95 -3.54 5.87
CA GLU A 63 5.30 -3.75 6.36
C GLU A 63 5.49 -3.06 7.72
N THR A 64 5.59 -3.87 8.76
CA THR A 64 5.53 -3.42 10.15
C THR A 64 6.79 -2.69 10.58
N ARG A 65 7.98 -3.11 10.10
CA ARG A 65 9.26 -2.57 10.59
C ARG A 65 9.52 -1.14 10.12
N THR A 66 9.13 -0.80 8.90
CA THR A 66 9.25 0.58 8.39
C THR A 66 7.97 1.39 8.56
N GLY A 67 6.86 0.74 8.91
CA GLY A 67 5.55 1.38 8.93
C GLY A 67 5.02 1.68 7.53
N THR A 68 5.44 0.91 6.51
CA THR A 68 5.07 1.15 5.11
C THR A 68 3.90 0.26 4.72
N PHE A 69 2.95 0.79 3.98
CA PHE A 69 1.85 0.02 3.43
C PHE A 69 1.54 0.47 2.01
N VAL A 70 1.05 -0.48 1.21
CA VAL A 70 0.70 -0.25 -0.19
C VAL A 70 -0.77 -0.58 -0.36
N ILE A 71 -1.53 0.37 -0.90
CA ILE A 71 -2.95 0.20 -1.18
C ILE A 71 -3.26 0.66 -2.60
N VAL A 72 -4.29 0.08 -3.20
CA VAL A 72 -5.01 0.73 -4.30
C VAL A 72 -6.20 1.46 -3.71
N LEU A 73 -6.31 2.75 -4.00
CA LEU A 73 -7.47 3.57 -3.67
C LEU A 73 -8.35 3.70 -4.92
N ARG A 74 -9.66 3.54 -4.77
CA ARG A 74 -10.65 3.72 -5.84
C ARG A 74 -11.77 4.65 -5.42
N ALA A 75 -12.17 5.54 -6.31
CA ALA A 75 -13.39 6.33 -6.16
C ALA A 75 -14.55 5.73 -6.97
N LYS A 76 -15.64 5.35 -6.29
CA LYS A 76 -16.85 4.81 -6.95
C LYS A 76 -17.68 5.87 -7.65
N GLU A 77 -17.67 7.07 -7.08
CA GLU A 77 -18.22 8.31 -7.61
C GLU A 77 -17.23 9.42 -7.31
N ASP A 78 -17.41 10.57 -7.95
CA ASP A 78 -16.63 11.78 -7.69
C ASP A 78 -16.65 12.13 -6.19
N THR A 79 -15.48 12.38 -5.60
CA THR A 79 -15.37 12.58 -4.15
C THR A 79 -14.12 13.33 -3.74
N TRP A 80 -14.24 13.99 -2.59
CA TRP A 80 -13.12 14.59 -1.88
C TRP A 80 -12.83 13.81 -0.59
N LEU A 81 -11.55 13.74 -0.23
CA LEU A 81 -11.09 13.35 1.09
C LEU A 81 -10.52 14.59 1.77
N GLY A 82 -11.01 14.87 2.98
CA GLY A 82 -10.68 16.09 3.73
C GLY A 82 -9.20 16.25 4.03
N LYS A 83 -8.83 17.41 4.57
CA LYS A 83 -7.45 17.79 4.89
C LYS A 83 -6.73 16.69 5.67
N HIS A 84 -5.57 16.29 5.18
CA HIS A 84 -4.71 15.32 5.87
C HIS A 84 -3.23 15.58 5.63
N ARG A 85 -2.42 15.08 6.55
CA ARG A 85 -0.96 15.18 6.56
C ARG A 85 -0.33 13.81 6.73
N HIS A 86 0.73 13.55 5.98
CA HIS A 86 1.56 12.36 6.14
C HIS A 86 2.76 12.64 7.04
N ARG A 87 3.12 11.66 7.88
CA ARG A 87 4.32 11.69 8.74
C ARG A 87 5.51 10.93 8.17
N GLY A 88 5.32 10.20 7.07
CA GLY A 88 6.38 9.71 6.21
C GLY A 88 6.12 10.07 4.76
N GLY A 89 6.95 9.55 3.85
CA GLY A 89 6.82 9.82 2.42
C GLY A 89 5.67 9.04 1.81
N VAL A 90 5.06 9.61 0.78
CA VAL A 90 4.08 8.93 -0.07
C VAL A 90 4.51 9.01 -1.52
N THR A 91 4.33 7.91 -2.22
CA THR A 91 4.42 7.88 -3.68
C THR A 91 3.13 7.34 -4.25
N ALA A 92 2.72 7.85 -5.40
CA ALA A 92 1.50 7.45 -6.07
C ALA A 92 1.72 7.20 -7.56
N VAL A 93 1.10 6.15 -8.09
CA VAL A 93 1.03 5.89 -9.54
C VAL A 93 -0.43 5.76 -9.93
N THR A 94 -0.85 6.59 -10.88
CA THR A 94 -2.23 6.58 -11.37
C THR A 94 -2.44 5.42 -12.33
N LEU A 95 -3.42 4.56 -12.04
CA LEU A 95 -3.80 3.43 -12.90
C LEU A 95 -4.94 3.79 -13.84
N LYS A 96 -5.96 4.49 -13.33
CA LYS A 96 -7.18 4.85 -14.07
C LYS A 96 -7.71 6.20 -13.63
N GLY A 97 -8.48 6.83 -14.52
CA GLY A 97 -9.19 8.07 -14.24
C GLY A 97 -8.24 9.24 -13.97
N GLU A 98 -8.74 10.22 -13.23
CA GLU A 98 -7.97 11.39 -12.86
C GLU A 98 -8.23 11.81 -11.42
N TRP A 99 -7.22 12.44 -10.82
CA TRP A 99 -7.24 12.90 -9.44
C TRP A 99 -6.27 14.06 -9.27
N ASN A 100 -6.44 14.83 -8.20
CA ASN A 100 -5.57 15.95 -7.86
C ASN A 100 -5.64 16.25 -6.36
N TYR A 101 -4.80 17.18 -5.92
CA TYR A 101 -4.96 17.84 -4.64
C TYR A 101 -5.40 19.29 -4.88
N LYS A 102 -6.29 19.79 -4.03
CA LYS A 102 -6.77 21.18 -4.08
C LYS A 102 -5.63 22.21 -4.09
N GLU A 103 -4.51 21.87 -3.46
CA GLU A 103 -3.37 22.75 -3.23
C GLU A 103 -2.42 22.86 -4.44
N TYR A 104 -2.65 22.11 -5.52
CA TYR A 104 -1.80 22.14 -6.70
C TYR A 104 -2.59 22.24 -8.01
N ASP A 105 -1.99 22.84 -9.03
CA ASP A 105 -2.63 23.09 -10.33
C ASP A 105 -2.59 21.89 -11.29
N TRP A 106 -1.95 20.80 -10.90
CA TRP A 106 -1.83 19.61 -11.74
C TRP A 106 -3.00 18.64 -11.56
N ILE A 107 -3.24 17.83 -12.59
CA ILE A 107 -4.20 16.72 -12.56
C ILE A 107 -3.44 15.48 -13.01
N ALA A 108 -3.35 14.48 -12.12
CA ALA A 108 -2.69 13.23 -12.39
C ALA A 108 -3.61 12.29 -13.19
N ARG A 109 -3.04 11.65 -14.21
CA ARG A 109 -3.70 10.77 -15.19
C ARG A 109 -2.94 9.44 -15.32
N PRO A 110 -3.49 8.42 -15.99
CA PRO A 110 -2.87 7.10 -16.03
C PRO A 110 -1.42 7.14 -16.53
N GLY A 111 -0.51 6.56 -15.75
CA GLY A 111 0.94 6.59 -16.00
C GLY A 111 1.70 7.71 -15.27
N ASP A 112 1.00 8.70 -14.70
CA ASP A 112 1.63 9.77 -13.93
C ASP A 112 2.06 9.29 -12.54
N TYR A 113 3.16 9.88 -12.06
CA TYR A 113 3.77 9.63 -10.76
C TYR A 113 3.72 10.88 -9.89
N VAL A 114 3.31 10.74 -8.64
CA VAL A 114 3.22 11.83 -7.65
C VAL A 114 4.03 11.46 -6.41
N VAL A 115 4.69 12.45 -5.82
CA VAL A 115 5.36 12.34 -4.51
C VAL A 115 4.72 13.33 -3.56
N GLU A 116 4.40 12.86 -2.36
CA GLU A 116 3.99 13.74 -1.26
C GLU A 116 5.04 13.67 -0.15
N ASN A 117 5.46 14.84 0.29
CA ASN A 117 6.55 14.95 1.26
C ASN A 117 5.99 14.97 2.69
N PRO A 118 6.70 14.37 3.66
CA PRO A 118 6.29 14.41 5.05
C PRO A 118 6.04 15.85 5.51
N GLY A 119 4.94 16.07 6.23
CA GLY A 119 4.60 17.38 6.78
C GLY A 119 3.66 18.24 5.93
N THR A 120 3.46 17.93 4.64
CA THR A 120 2.49 18.65 3.80
C THR A 120 1.05 18.29 4.17
N ILE A 121 0.17 19.29 4.22
CA ILE A 121 -1.28 19.08 4.31
C ILE A 121 -1.86 19.23 2.91
N HIS A 122 -2.72 18.29 2.52
CA HIS A 122 -3.46 18.38 1.26
C HIS A 122 -4.90 17.87 1.36
N THR A 123 -5.68 18.18 0.34
CA THR A 123 -7.09 17.79 0.20
C THR A 123 -7.25 17.03 -1.10
N LEU A 124 -7.44 15.71 -1.02
CA LEU A 124 -7.48 14.82 -2.18
C LEU A 124 -8.84 14.90 -2.88
N HIS A 125 -8.81 15.08 -4.19
CA HIS A 125 -9.93 14.86 -5.08
C HIS A 125 -9.71 13.60 -5.91
N MET A 126 -10.72 12.75 -6.02
CA MET A 126 -10.72 11.62 -6.95
C MET A 126 -11.97 11.64 -7.82
N GLY A 127 -11.76 11.66 -9.14
CA GLY A 127 -12.84 11.52 -10.11
C GLY A 127 -13.44 10.11 -10.11
N LYS A 128 -14.69 10.01 -10.57
CA LYS A 128 -15.39 8.72 -10.69
C LYS A 128 -14.57 7.67 -11.44
N GLY A 129 -14.39 6.50 -10.82
CA GLY A 129 -13.68 5.37 -11.40
C GLY A 129 -12.15 5.51 -11.40
N ALA A 130 -11.61 6.57 -10.79
CA ALA A 130 -10.17 6.70 -10.62
C ALA A 130 -9.62 5.59 -9.72
N GLU A 131 -8.45 5.05 -10.08
CA GLU A 131 -7.71 4.04 -9.32
C GLU A 131 -6.25 4.47 -9.23
N VAL A 132 -5.70 4.50 -8.02
CA VAL A 132 -4.34 4.99 -7.75
C VAL A 132 -3.66 4.03 -6.79
N VAL A 133 -2.43 3.61 -7.10
CA VAL A 133 -1.59 2.87 -6.15
C VAL A 133 -0.85 3.88 -5.30
N PHE A 134 -1.03 3.81 -3.99
CA PHE A 134 -0.27 4.59 -3.02
C PHE A 134 0.69 3.68 -2.26
N THR A 135 1.96 4.08 -2.16
CA THR A 135 2.93 3.55 -1.20
C THR A 135 3.12 4.59 -0.13
N ILE A 136 2.74 4.28 1.10
CA ILE A 136 2.67 5.22 2.21
C ILE A 136 3.56 4.72 3.33
N THR A 137 4.40 5.60 3.89
CA THR A 137 5.18 5.32 5.09
C THR A 137 4.67 6.18 6.25
N GLY A 138 4.56 5.59 7.44
CA GLY A 138 4.16 6.30 8.66
C GLY A 138 2.65 6.43 8.80
N SER A 139 2.21 7.52 9.43
CA SER A 139 0.80 7.78 9.72
C SER A 139 0.24 8.94 8.90
N LEU A 140 -1.08 8.91 8.73
CA LEU A 140 -1.90 10.01 8.25
C LEU A 140 -2.61 10.65 9.44
N GLU A 141 -2.53 11.97 9.53
CA GLU A 141 -3.32 12.78 10.44
C GLU A 141 -4.39 13.49 9.64
N TYR A 142 -5.66 13.35 10.02
CA TYR A 142 -6.78 14.05 9.41
C TYR A 142 -7.19 15.23 10.27
N PHE A 143 -7.65 16.29 9.62
CA PHE A 143 -8.03 17.53 10.29
C PHE A 143 -9.49 17.88 10.03
N HIS A 144 -10.08 18.59 10.99
CA HIS A 144 -11.31 19.34 10.79
C HIS A 144 -11.04 20.60 9.96
N ASP A 145 -12.11 21.29 9.54
CA ASP A 145 -11.98 22.53 8.76
C ASP A 145 -11.27 23.64 9.55
N ASP A 146 -11.38 23.64 10.89
CA ASP A 146 -10.72 24.55 11.82
C ASP A 146 -9.27 24.17 12.19
N ASP A 147 -8.68 23.21 11.47
CA ASP A 147 -7.32 22.68 11.66
C ASP A 147 -7.10 21.89 12.96
N SER A 148 -8.15 21.62 13.73
CA SER A 148 -8.05 20.69 14.86
C SER A 148 -7.85 19.24 14.37
N LEU A 149 -7.02 18.47 15.08
CA LEU A 149 -6.76 17.06 14.76
C LEU A 149 -8.04 16.24 14.98
N LYS A 150 -8.52 15.59 13.91
CA LYS A 150 -9.70 14.73 13.94
C LYS A 150 -9.36 13.31 14.36
N ASN A 151 -8.40 12.70 13.67
CA ASN A 151 -7.92 11.35 13.96
C ASN A 151 -6.56 11.10 13.29
N THR A 152 -5.88 10.05 13.74
CA THR A 152 -4.65 9.56 13.15
C THR A 152 -4.84 8.11 12.72
N MET A 153 -4.34 7.74 11.55
CA MET A 153 -4.39 6.38 11.03
C MET A 153 -3.00 5.95 10.55
N ASP A 154 -2.62 4.74 10.89
CA ASP A 154 -1.40 4.08 10.45
C ASP A 154 -1.73 2.76 9.73
N LEU A 155 -0.70 1.99 9.37
CA LEU A 155 -0.87 0.71 8.70
C LEU A 155 -1.83 -0.25 9.45
N PHE A 156 -1.82 -0.25 10.79
CA PHE A 156 -2.66 -1.12 11.59
C PHE A 156 -4.11 -0.68 11.57
N SER A 157 -4.34 0.64 11.53
CA SER A 157 -5.67 1.22 11.35
C SER A 157 -6.27 0.81 10.00
N TYR A 158 -5.48 0.83 8.92
CA TYR A 158 -5.93 0.37 7.60
C TYR A 158 -6.12 -1.15 7.52
N ALA A 159 -5.20 -1.91 8.12
CA ALA A 159 -5.35 -3.36 8.21
C ALA A 159 -6.62 -3.74 8.97
N HIS A 160 -6.93 -3.06 10.08
CA HIS A 160 -8.15 -3.30 10.84
C HIS A 160 -9.41 -3.18 9.97
N LEU A 161 -9.52 -2.15 9.13
CA LEU A 161 -10.65 -1.99 8.19
C LEU A 161 -10.83 -3.21 7.27
N TYR A 162 -9.72 -3.71 6.72
CA TYR A 162 -9.72 -4.89 5.84
C TYR A 162 -10.14 -6.15 6.59
N TYR A 163 -9.58 -6.40 7.77
CA TYR A 163 -9.88 -7.58 8.57
C TYR A 163 -11.33 -7.57 9.07
N GLU A 164 -11.86 -6.43 9.49
CA GLU A 164 -13.26 -6.29 9.89
C GLU A 164 -14.21 -6.56 8.71
N TYR A 165 -13.92 -6.01 7.54
CA TYR A 165 -14.72 -6.27 6.34
C TYR A 165 -14.74 -7.76 5.97
N CYS A 166 -13.60 -8.44 6.07
CA CYS A 166 -13.49 -9.88 5.85
C CYS A 166 -14.28 -10.68 6.89
N ARG A 167 -14.15 -10.32 8.18
CA ARG A 167 -14.83 -10.95 9.31
C ARG A 167 -16.34 -10.90 9.14
N GLU A 168 -16.91 -9.74 8.83
CA GLU A 168 -18.35 -9.55 8.61
C GLU A 168 -18.92 -10.42 7.48
N ARG A 169 -18.08 -10.82 6.52
CA ARG A 169 -18.49 -11.58 5.32
C ARG A 169 -18.03 -13.03 5.35
N ASN A 170 -17.44 -13.49 6.45
CA ASN A 170 -16.85 -14.82 6.57
C ASN A 170 -15.82 -15.11 5.46
N ILE A 171 -15.03 -14.10 5.10
CA ILE A 171 -13.91 -14.22 4.17
C ILE A 171 -12.64 -14.37 5.00
N ASN A 172 -11.76 -15.31 4.63
CA ASN A 172 -10.45 -15.42 5.28
C ASN A 172 -9.55 -14.28 4.77
N PRO A 173 -9.03 -13.41 5.65
CA PRO A 173 -8.06 -12.41 5.25
C PRO A 173 -6.77 -13.08 4.76
N ASN A 174 -6.12 -12.47 3.78
CA ASN A 174 -4.82 -12.92 3.29
C ASN A 174 -3.68 -12.41 4.18
N ASP A 175 -3.16 -13.28 5.03
CA ASP A 175 -2.00 -12.96 5.87
C ASP A 175 -0.71 -12.74 5.07
N GLY A 176 -0.66 -13.17 3.80
CA GLY A 176 0.46 -12.89 2.89
C GLY A 176 0.63 -11.40 2.54
N LEU A 177 -0.31 -10.54 2.94
CA LEU A 177 -0.16 -9.09 2.85
C LEU A 177 0.86 -8.54 3.86
N TRP A 178 1.15 -9.26 4.95
CA TRP A 178 2.05 -8.81 6.02
C TRP A 178 3.52 -9.09 5.76
N TYR A 179 4.34 -8.19 6.27
CA TYR A 179 5.80 -8.25 6.37
C TYR A 179 6.25 -7.67 7.73
#